data_AF-A0AA40FJK7-F1
#
_entry.id   AF-A0AA40FJK7-F1
#
_cell.length_a   1.000
_cell.length_b   1.000
_cell.length_c   1.000
_cell.angle_alpha   90.00
_cell.angle_beta   90.00
_cell.angle_gamma   90.00
#
_symmetry.space_group_name_H-M   'P 1'
#
loop_
_entity.id
_entity.type
_entity.pdbx_description
1 polymer ?
#
loop_
_entity_poly.entity_id
_entity_poly.type
_entity_poly.pdbx_seq_one_letter_code
_entity_poly.pdbx_strand_id
1 'polypeptide(L)'
;MLKQTFKTNFMIKQFGKLISPITTESKIYNVLATNLKLDGNAIKILQKNKVDSKLRKIPEEQIIRNCIILQNMNIKLDKVELLTHCLKLQPKTLRNRILILKEMGVKSINLYNIQRFLFLMQKSTMCFKELFDIPRNKSMIKIILSNVNLTYNKIDKHIIKNETHITAGIYYQLCIIYYQICHMKLHNELFHKGKKLRYVSLTEMIRLLDVLKNKCQLDEEFLEKHSYLLNIDVDNVEEILNELNTKLNDKNVIDLIKSYPRILLHHISKVKNTLQLYQNFDLQNQTLKSVLQGFKINKDTFIERYTNIANNSDLDVWLKHPRFVYMLYNYKLVMNRLIYMKHLNCLNNANIHTYLSDKHFFSRYIEGDLSHTTRKHVKYILGKEFGDNKIHLLSSIEKHPFWKSISLLRVDRTIKYLKEYFSIEDICKNIQIVLYPRLLIDDTLNLLYKEYSSQNGYNFTSTQYLALCLYKLEQKYHFSGDGVWQHEMSVFKLNLFEDVYKLDNLVEHMNNDENEVMNLSGEAWFEHLLQ
;
A
#
# COMPACT_ATOMS: atom_id res chain seq x y z
N MET A 1 -43.26 -9.86 13.22
CA MET A 1 -43.45 -10.40 11.86
C MET A 1 -42.08 -10.69 11.26
N LEU A 2 -41.85 -11.95 10.92
CA LEU A 2 -40.82 -12.55 10.05
C LEU A 2 -39.33 -12.15 10.17
N LYS A 3 -38.54 -13.14 10.59
CA LYS A 3 -37.10 -13.32 10.35
C LYS A 3 -36.74 -13.03 8.89
N GLN A 4 -35.98 -11.99 8.63
CA GLN A 4 -35.19 -11.86 7.39
C GLN A 4 -33.72 -12.00 7.72
N THR A 5 -33.16 -13.10 7.23
CA THR A 5 -31.73 -13.35 7.14
C THR A 5 -31.10 -12.32 6.20
N PHE A 6 -30.06 -11.64 6.69
CA PHE A 6 -29.26 -10.69 5.92
C PHE A 6 -28.67 -11.38 4.67
N LYS A 7 -29.12 -10.98 3.48
CA LYS A 7 -28.55 -11.39 2.19
C LYS A 7 -27.32 -10.53 1.87
N THR A 8 -26.14 -11.11 2.02
CA THR A 8 -24.82 -10.65 1.55
C THR A 8 -24.65 -10.74 0.02
N ASN A 9 -25.66 -10.32 -0.76
CA ASN A 9 -25.64 -10.48 -2.22
C ASN A 9 -25.18 -9.25 -3.01
N PHE A 10 -24.88 -8.11 -2.36
CA PHE A 10 -24.65 -6.85 -3.09
C PHE A 10 -23.18 -6.49 -3.37
N MET A 11 -22.19 -7.11 -2.73
CA MET A 11 -20.77 -6.72 -2.90
C MET A 11 -19.96 -7.60 -3.86
N ILE A 12 -20.43 -8.80 -4.20
CA ILE A 12 -19.69 -9.74 -5.07
C ILE A 12 -19.93 -9.44 -6.56
N LYS A 13 -21.06 -8.80 -6.92
CA LYS A 13 -21.43 -8.59 -8.33
C LYS A 13 -20.57 -7.56 -9.09
N GLN A 14 -19.76 -6.74 -8.42
CA GLN A 14 -18.87 -5.78 -9.09
C GLN A 14 -17.49 -6.34 -9.48
N PHE A 15 -17.15 -7.57 -9.09
CA PHE A 15 -15.88 -8.22 -9.46
C PHE A 15 -16.03 -9.25 -10.59
N GLY A 16 -16.96 -8.99 -11.52
CA GLY A 16 -17.19 -9.78 -12.72
C GLY A 16 -16.09 -9.59 -13.78
N LYS A 17 -14.88 -10.10 -13.47
CA LYS A 17 -13.82 -10.61 -14.38
C LYS A 17 -12.54 -10.71 -13.55
N LEU A 18 -12.46 -11.76 -12.73
CA LEU A 18 -11.17 -12.32 -12.31
C LEU A 18 -10.45 -12.76 -13.59
N ILE A 19 -9.55 -11.93 -14.09
CA ILE A 19 -8.55 -12.33 -15.07
C ILE A 19 -7.72 -13.40 -14.37
N SER A 20 -7.93 -14.66 -14.73
CA SER A 20 -7.08 -15.75 -14.25
C SER A 20 -5.67 -15.55 -14.82
N PRO A 21 -4.60 -15.57 -14.00
CA PRO A 21 -3.24 -15.64 -14.52
C PRO A 21 -2.87 -17.11 -14.63
N ILE A 22 -3.61 -17.88 -15.43
CA ILE A 22 -3.17 -19.20 -15.86
C ILE A 22 -2.92 -19.09 -17.35
N THR A 23 -1.71 -18.66 -17.70
CA THR A 23 -1.19 -18.76 -19.06
C THR A 23 -1.15 -20.24 -19.43
N THR A 24 -2.05 -20.67 -20.30
CA THR A 24 -2.04 -22.01 -20.88
C THR A 24 -0.75 -22.20 -21.69
N GLU A 25 -0.24 -23.44 -21.78
CA GLU A 25 1.00 -23.74 -22.50
C GLU A 25 0.99 -23.22 -23.95
N SER A 26 -0.16 -23.33 -24.64
CA SER A 26 -0.30 -22.80 -26.00
C SER A 26 -0.10 -21.28 -26.08
N LYS A 27 -0.48 -20.51 -25.05
CA LYS A 27 -0.31 -19.06 -25.03
C LYS A 27 1.16 -18.66 -24.92
N ILE A 28 1.95 -19.34 -24.08
CA ILE A 28 3.38 -19.03 -23.91
C ILE A 28 4.15 -19.28 -25.20
N TYR A 29 3.90 -20.41 -25.87
CA TYR A 29 4.57 -20.72 -27.13
C TYR A 29 4.15 -19.79 -28.27
N ASN A 30 2.88 -19.37 -28.31
CA ASN A 30 2.42 -18.36 -29.24
C ASN A 30 3.11 -17.01 -29.00
N VAL A 31 3.29 -16.59 -27.74
CA VAL A 31 4.05 -15.38 -27.39
C VAL A 31 5.50 -15.48 -27.87
N LEU A 32 6.16 -16.62 -27.66
CA LEU A 32 7.55 -16.82 -28.09
C LEU A 32 7.68 -16.86 -29.62
N ALA A 33 6.77 -17.56 -30.32
CA ALA A 33 6.74 -17.61 -31.77
C ALA A 33 6.50 -16.22 -32.38
N THR A 34 5.58 -15.45 -31.81
CA THR A 34 5.20 -14.12 -32.30
C THR A 34 6.31 -13.09 -32.08
N ASN A 35 6.89 -13.05 -30.88
CA ASN A 35 7.83 -11.98 -30.50
C ASN A 35 9.30 -12.31 -30.80
N LEU A 36 9.70 -13.59 -30.83
CA LEU A 36 11.08 -13.99 -31.13
C LEU A 36 11.25 -14.65 -32.50
N LYS A 37 10.15 -14.85 -33.26
CA LYS A 37 10.14 -15.53 -34.56
C LYS A 37 10.83 -16.91 -34.51
N LEU A 38 10.63 -17.65 -33.42
CA LEU A 38 11.18 -18.99 -33.26
C LEU A 38 10.54 -19.96 -34.24
N ASP A 39 11.35 -20.84 -34.83
CA ASP A 39 10.86 -21.88 -35.73
C ASP A 39 10.20 -23.04 -34.95
N GLY A 40 9.44 -23.88 -35.65
CA GLY A 40 8.73 -25.01 -35.04
C GLY A 40 9.65 -26.02 -34.36
N ASN A 41 10.93 -26.09 -34.77
CA ASN A 41 11.93 -26.98 -34.17
C ASN A 41 12.46 -26.43 -32.83
N ALA A 42 12.73 -25.12 -32.73
CA ALA A 42 13.09 -24.46 -31.48
C ALA A 42 11.99 -24.61 -30.42
N ILE A 43 10.72 -24.50 -30.82
CA ILE A 43 9.57 -24.70 -29.93
C ILE A 43 9.51 -26.14 -29.42
N LYS A 44 9.72 -27.14 -30.30
CA LYS A 44 9.77 -28.56 -29.91
C LYS A 44 10.92 -28.86 -28.92
N ILE A 45 12.08 -28.22 -29.09
CA ILE A 45 13.22 -28.36 -28.16
C ILE A 45 12.86 -27.80 -26.77
N LEU A 46 12.15 -26.68 -26.70
CA LEU A 46 11.69 -26.08 -25.44
C LEU A 46 10.67 -26.98 -24.72
N GLN A 47 9.73 -27.57 -25.47
CA GLN A 47 8.74 -28.52 -24.94
C GLN A 47 9.41 -29.81 -24.40
N LYS A 48 10.36 -30.37 -25.15
CA LYS A 48 11.05 -31.62 -24.79
C LYS A 48 11.86 -31.50 -23.48
N ASN A 49 12.35 -30.30 -23.17
CA ASN A 49 13.18 -30.05 -21.99
C ASN A 49 12.39 -29.79 -20.68
N LYS A 50 11.07 -30.06 -20.65
CA LYS A 50 10.17 -29.82 -19.49
C LYS A 50 10.28 -28.40 -18.92
N VAL A 51 10.61 -27.42 -19.77
CA VAL A 51 10.80 -26.03 -19.33
C VAL A 51 9.47 -25.37 -18.96
N ASP A 52 8.36 -25.95 -19.42
CA ASP A 52 6.98 -25.53 -19.18
C ASP A 52 6.66 -25.25 -17.70
N SER A 53 7.07 -26.14 -16.80
CA SER A 53 6.81 -26.00 -15.36
C SER A 53 7.44 -24.73 -14.75
N LYS A 54 8.57 -24.27 -15.30
CA LYS A 54 9.32 -23.12 -14.77
C LYS A 54 8.89 -21.79 -15.42
N LEU A 55 8.38 -21.82 -16.66
CA LEU A 55 7.89 -20.63 -17.35
C LEU A 55 6.47 -20.25 -16.91
N ARG A 56 5.61 -21.22 -16.56
CA ARG A 56 4.26 -20.97 -16.02
C ARG A 56 4.22 -20.10 -14.75
N LYS A 57 5.33 -20.04 -13.99
CA LYS A 57 5.44 -19.23 -12.77
C LYS A 57 5.82 -17.77 -13.06
N ILE A 58 6.15 -17.43 -14.30
CA ILE A 58 6.59 -16.09 -14.69
C ILE A 58 5.39 -15.33 -15.26
N PRO A 59 5.17 -14.06 -14.87
CA PRO A 59 4.13 -13.23 -15.46
C PRO A 59 4.29 -13.10 -16.98
N GLU A 60 3.19 -13.19 -17.71
CA GLU A 60 3.17 -13.08 -19.18
C GLU A 60 3.79 -11.77 -19.68
N GLU A 61 3.48 -10.66 -19.01
CA GLU A 61 4.03 -9.33 -19.29
C GLU A 61 5.57 -9.31 -19.22
N GLN A 62 6.15 -10.02 -18.25
CA GLN A 62 7.61 -10.14 -18.12
C GLN A 62 8.21 -10.95 -19.28
N ILE A 63 7.55 -12.04 -19.69
CA ILE A 63 8.00 -12.85 -20.83
C ILE A 63 8.01 -12.01 -22.11
N ILE A 64 6.91 -11.29 -22.38
CA ILE A 64 6.77 -10.41 -23.55
C ILE A 64 7.86 -9.35 -23.56
N ARG A 65 8.06 -8.63 -22.45
CA ARG A 65 9.11 -7.60 -22.34
C ARG A 65 10.51 -8.17 -22.58
N ASN A 66 10.82 -9.33 -22.02
CA ASN A 66 12.11 -9.98 -22.23
C ASN A 66 12.31 -10.41 -23.69
N CYS A 67 11.27 -10.87 -24.36
CA CYS A 67 11.34 -11.20 -25.79
C CYS A 67 11.66 -9.96 -26.63
N ILE A 68 10.95 -8.86 -26.38
CA ILE A 68 11.17 -7.57 -27.05
C ILE A 68 12.60 -7.07 -26.82
N ILE A 69 13.13 -7.18 -25.60
CA ILE A 69 14.52 -6.79 -25.29
C ILE A 69 15.52 -7.62 -26.11
N LEU A 70 15.37 -8.95 -26.15
CA LEU A 70 16.27 -9.83 -26.89
C LEU A 70 16.24 -9.53 -28.39
N GLN A 71 15.05 -9.28 -28.94
CA GLN A 71 14.85 -8.94 -30.35
C GLN A 71 15.46 -7.58 -30.68
N ASN A 72 15.10 -6.52 -29.95
CA ASN A 72 15.56 -5.15 -30.18
C ASN A 72 17.08 -5.01 -30.03
N MET A 73 17.69 -5.84 -29.19
CA MET A 73 19.14 -5.82 -28.98
C MET A 73 19.92 -6.75 -29.93
N ASN A 74 19.24 -7.38 -30.89
CA ASN A 74 19.79 -8.30 -31.89
C ASN A 74 20.61 -9.44 -31.26
N ILE A 75 20.06 -10.08 -30.21
CA ILE A 75 20.72 -11.20 -29.54
C ILE A 75 20.63 -12.48 -30.38
N LYS A 76 21.76 -13.16 -30.58
CA LYS A 76 21.78 -14.46 -31.23
C LYS A 76 21.14 -15.51 -30.33
N LEU A 77 20.12 -16.19 -30.84
CA LEU A 77 19.36 -17.21 -30.10
C LEU A 77 20.00 -18.61 -30.16
N ASP A 78 21.32 -18.67 -30.33
CA ASP A 78 22.08 -19.93 -30.36
C ASP A 78 21.85 -20.71 -29.05
N LYS A 79 21.58 -22.02 -29.16
CA LYS A 79 21.22 -22.90 -28.02
C LYS A 79 19.95 -22.45 -27.29
N VAL A 80 18.81 -22.65 -27.94
CA VAL A 80 17.47 -22.25 -27.49
C VAL A 80 17.14 -22.77 -26.08
N GLU A 81 17.78 -23.85 -25.63
CA GLU A 81 17.61 -24.39 -24.28
C GLU A 81 17.94 -23.34 -23.19
N LEU A 82 18.86 -22.41 -23.48
CA LEU A 82 19.32 -21.36 -22.58
C LEU A 82 18.38 -20.15 -22.54
N LEU A 83 17.47 -20.00 -23.51
CA LEU A 83 16.53 -18.88 -23.60
C LEU A 83 15.71 -18.74 -22.32
N THR A 84 15.35 -19.88 -21.74
CA THR A 84 14.50 -20.03 -20.56
C THR A 84 15.14 -19.44 -19.30
N HIS A 85 16.47 -19.42 -19.24
CA HIS A 85 17.20 -18.74 -18.16
C HIS A 85 17.16 -17.23 -18.34
N CYS A 86 17.24 -16.74 -19.58
CA CYS A 86 17.17 -15.32 -19.89
C CYS A 86 15.76 -14.76 -19.63
N LEU A 87 14.72 -15.51 -20.00
CA LEU A 87 13.32 -15.10 -19.78
C LEU A 87 12.92 -15.01 -18.30
N LYS A 88 13.62 -15.73 -17.40
CA LYS A 88 13.44 -15.64 -15.94
C LYS A 88 14.01 -14.39 -15.32
N LEU A 89 14.96 -13.73 -16.00
CA LEU A 89 15.56 -12.51 -15.48
C LEU A 89 14.52 -11.40 -15.46
N GLN A 90 14.65 -10.50 -14.48
CA GLN A 90 13.88 -9.25 -14.51
C GLN A 90 14.29 -8.44 -15.75
N PRO A 91 13.35 -7.76 -16.45
CA PRO A 91 13.64 -7.05 -17.70
C PRO A 91 14.82 -6.09 -17.60
N LYS A 92 14.86 -5.28 -16.54
CA LYS A 92 15.99 -4.41 -16.22
C LYS A 92 17.32 -5.17 -16.11
N THR A 93 17.33 -6.32 -15.44
CA THR A 93 18.55 -7.12 -15.27
C THR A 93 19.02 -7.70 -16.60
N LEU A 94 18.11 -8.22 -17.43
CA LEU A 94 18.43 -8.73 -18.76
C LEU A 94 19.05 -7.64 -19.64
N ARG A 95 18.39 -6.49 -19.69
CA ARG A 95 18.83 -5.29 -20.42
C ARG A 95 20.22 -4.83 -19.98
N ASN A 96 20.44 -4.66 -18.67
CA ASN A 96 21.74 -4.28 -18.13
C ASN A 96 22.84 -5.27 -18.50
N ARG A 97 22.60 -6.58 -18.39
CA ARG A 97 23.62 -7.59 -18.74
C ARG A 97 24.05 -7.47 -20.20
N ILE A 98 23.10 -7.27 -21.11
CA ILE A 98 23.38 -7.12 -22.54
C ILE A 98 24.17 -5.83 -22.79
N LEU A 99 23.69 -4.70 -22.26
CA LEU A 99 24.32 -3.40 -22.49
C LEU A 99 25.72 -3.34 -21.90
N ILE A 100 25.95 -3.87 -20.70
CA ILE A 100 27.28 -3.92 -20.09
C ILE A 100 28.27 -4.67 -21.00
N LEU A 101 27.87 -5.82 -21.55
CA LEU A 101 28.73 -6.57 -22.48
C LEU A 101 29.03 -5.74 -23.75
N LYS A 102 28.03 -5.04 -24.31
CA LYS A 102 28.24 -4.15 -25.47
C LYS A 102 29.18 -2.99 -25.13
N GLU A 103 28.96 -2.32 -24.02
CA GLU A 103 29.78 -1.21 -23.53
C GLU A 103 31.23 -1.66 -23.32
N MET A 104 31.45 -2.85 -22.78
CA MET A 104 32.78 -3.45 -22.62
C MET A 104 33.44 -3.90 -23.93
N GLY A 105 32.76 -3.79 -25.08
CA GLY A 105 33.32 -4.06 -26.40
C GLY A 105 32.98 -5.43 -27.00
N VAL A 106 32.05 -6.18 -26.41
CA VAL A 106 31.62 -7.48 -26.96
C VAL A 106 30.74 -7.25 -28.19
N LYS A 107 31.25 -7.63 -29.37
CA LYS A 107 30.58 -7.40 -30.66
C LYS A 107 29.36 -8.29 -30.90
N SER A 108 29.45 -9.56 -30.53
CA SER A 108 28.40 -10.57 -30.78
C SER A 108 27.98 -11.22 -29.48
N ILE A 109 26.75 -10.92 -29.03
CA ILE A 109 26.19 -11.45 -27.79
C ILE A 109 25.16 -12.55 -28.11
N ASN A 110 25.31 -13.69 -27.47
CA ASN A 110 24.37 -14.82 -27.55
C ASN A 110 23.77 -15.13 -26.16
N LEU A 111 22.82 -16.08 -26.11
CA LEU A 111 22.16 -16.50 -24.87
C LEU A 111 23.14 -17.03 -23.82
N TYR A 112 24.21 -17.71 -24.24
CA TYR A 112 25.24 -18.23 -23.34
C TYR A 112 25.95 -17.12 -22.57
N ASN A 113 26.32 -16.03 -23.25
CA ASN A 113 26.98 -14.88 -22.63
C ASN A 113 26.10 -14.22 -21.55
N ILE A 114 24.79 -14.12 -21.79
CA ILE A 114 23.82 -13.53 -20.86
C ILE A 114 23.63 -14.43 -19.62
N GLN A 115 23.51 -15.75 -19.84
CA GLN A 115 23.37 -16.72 -18.75
C GLN A 115 24.62 -16.75 -17.87
N ARG A 116 25.80 -16.80 -18.49
CA ARG A 116 27.11 -16.87 -17.82
C ARG A 116 27.67 -15.50 -17.43
N PHE A 117 26.88 -14.44 -17.54
CA PHE A 117 27.30 -13.06 -17.27
C PHE A 117 28.08 -12.91 -15.96
N LEU A 118 27.58 -13.46 -14.84
CA LEU A 118 28.27 -13.35 -13.54
C LEU A 118 29.65 -14.01 -13.54
N PHE A 119 29.78 -15.16 -14.22
CA PHE A 119 31.06 -15.85 -14.37
C PHE A 119 32.03 -15.05 -15.24
N LEU A 120 31.54 -14.48 -16.35
CA LEU A 120 32.34 -13.60 -17.21
C LEU A 120 32.85 -12.38 -16.43
N MET A 121 32.01 -11.78 -15.59
CA MET A 121 32.37 -10.63 -14.77
C MET A 121 33.35 -10.95 -13.62
N GLN A 122 33.54 -12.22 -13.27
CA GLN A 122 34.52 -12.66 -12.28
C GLN A 122 35.90 -12.94 -12.90
N LYS A 123 36.02 -13.03 -14.23
CA LYS A 123 37.31 -13.17 -14.90
C LYS A 123 38.14 -11.91 -14.70
N SER A 124 39.47 -12.07 -14.68
CA SER A 124 40.38 -10.90 -14.76
C SER A 124 40.10 -10.12 -16.03
N THR A 125 40.33 -8.81 -16.01
CA THR A 125 40.10 -7.95 -17.19
C THR A 125 40.85 -8.46 -18.42
N MET A 126 42.06 -9.02 -18.24
CA MET A 126 42.86 -9.60 -19.32
C MET A 126 42.22 -10.86 -19.91
N CYS A 127 41.78 -11.79 -19.06
CA CYS A 127 41.09 -13.01 -19.51
C CYS A 127 39.75 -12.67 -20.19
N PHE A 128 39.03 -11.67 -19.69
CA PHE A 128 37.81 -11.18 -20.35
C PHE A 128 38.11 -10.64 -21.76
N LYS A 129 39.18 -9.86 -21.92
CA LYS A 129 39.59 -9.34 -23.24
C LYS A 129 39.93 -10.47 -24.21
N GLU A 130 40.69 -11.46 -23.76
CA GLU A 130 41.05 -12.62 -24.58
C GLU A 130 39.85 -13.44 -25.02
N LEU A 131 38.87 -13.66 -24.13
CA LEU A 131 37.65 -14.41 -24.46
C LEU A 131 36.78 -13.74 -25.53
N PHE A 132 36.93 -12.44 -25.74
CA PHE A 132 36.12 -11.64 -26.67
C PHE A 132 36.94 -10.93 -27.75
N ASP A 133 38.19 -11.35 -27.97
CA ASP A 133 39.11 -10.80 -28.96
C ASP A 133 39.29 -9.27 -28.86
N ILE A 134 39.28 -8.75 -27.64
CA ILE A 134 39.52 -7.32 -27.37
C ILE A 134 41.04 -7.11 -27.27
N PRO A 135 41.64 -6.17 -28.04
CA PRO A 135 43.08 -5.95 -28.02
C PRO A 135 43.62 -5.63 -26.61
N ARG A 136 44.65 -6.37 -26.17
CA ARG A 136 45.24 -6.21 -24.82
C ARG A 136 45.74 -4.78 -24.55
N ASN A 137 46.26 -4.12 -25.58
CA ASN A 137 46.81 -2.76 -25.52
C ASN A 137 45.73 -1.65 -25.44
N LYS A 138 44.45 -1.95 -25.73
CA LYS A 138 43.37 -0.98 -25.59
C LYS A 138 42.86 -0.98 -24.15
N SER A 139 42.81 0.20 -23.52
CA SER A 139 42.27 0.34 -22.17
C SER A 139 40.75 0.17 -22.17
N MET A 140 40.23 -0.64 -21.25
CA MET A 140 38.82 -0.96 -21.16
C MET A 140 37.94 0.26 -20.84
N ILE A 141 38.41 1.20 -20.00
CA ILE A 141 37.65 2.43 -19.72
C ILE A 141 37.48 3.29 -20.98
N LYS A 142 38.50 3.34 -21.85
CA LYS A 142 38.40 4.07 -23.13
C LYS A 142 37.35 3.44 -24.04
N ILE A 143 37.31 2.10 -24.10
CA ILE A 143 36.30 1.35 -24.87
C ILE A 143 34.89 1.65 -24.34
N ILE A 144 34.70 1.56 -23.01
CA ILE A 144 33.41 1.82 -22.37
C ILE A 144 32.93 3.23 -22.68
N LEU A 145 33.77 4.25 -22.45
CA LEU A 145 33.40 5.64 -22.70
C LEU A 145 33.14 5.90 -24.18
N SER A 146 33.95 5.35 -25.09
CA SER A 146 33.74 5.52 -26.54
C SER A 146 32.44 4.88 -27.02
N ASN A 147 32.09 3.72 -26.48
CA ASN A 147 30.86 3.00 -26.87
C ASN A 147 29.58 3.69 -26.36
N VAL A 148 29.73 4.63 -25.43
CA VAL A 148 28.62 5.44 -24.87
C VAL A 148 28.71 6.90 -25.36
N ASN A 149 29.53 7.18 -26.39
CA ASN A 149 29.74 8.50 -26.99
C ASN A 149 30.24 9.57 -26.01
N LEU A 150 31.04 9.18 -25.01
CA LEU A 150 31.67 10.11 -24.07
C LEU A 150 33.15 10.32 -24.44
N THR A 151 33.53 11.57 -24.70
CA THR A 151 34.92 11.96 -24.95
C THR A 151 35.57 12.52 -23.69
N TYR A 152 36.77 12.06 -23.33
CA TYR A 152 37.45 12.54 -22.12
C TYR A 152 38.94 12.79 -22.32
N ASN A 153 39.37 13.99 -21.92
CA ASN A 153 40.72 14.50 -22.17
C ASN A 153 41.76 14.11 -21.09
N LYS A 154 41.36 13.65 -19.88
CA LYS A 154 42.29 13.32 -18.78
C LYS A 154 41.86 12.14 -17.88
N ILE A 155 41.74 10.93 -18.42
CA ILE A 155 41.40 9.75 -17.61
C ILE A 155 42.44 9.58 -16.49
N ASP A 156 41.98 9.37 -15.25
CA ASP A 156 42.87 9.17 -14.10
C ASP A 156 43.79 7.96 -14.34
N LYS A 157 45.10 8.20 -14.25
CA LYS A 157 46.14 7.18 -14.44
C LYS A 157 45.99 6.03 -13.44
N HIS A 158 45.41 6.27 -12.25
CA HIS A 158 45.17 5.24 -11.24
C HIS A 158 44.14 4.19 -11.72
N ILE A 159 43.07 4.61 -12.40
CA ILE A 159 42.06 3.69 -12.95
C ILE A 159 42.66 2.83 -14.06
N ILE A 160 43.51 3.40 -14.90
CA ILE A 160 44.20 2.69 -15.98
C ILE A 160 45.16 1.64 -15.41
N LYS A 161 45.92 1.98 -14.35
CA LYS A 161 46.88 1.06 -13.71
C LYS A 161 46.21 -0.15 -13.04
N ASN A 162 45.00 0.02 -12.49
CA ASN A 162 44.30 -1.04 -11.78
C ASN A 162 43.66 -2.10 -12.71
N GLU A 163 43.69 -1.89 -14.03
CA GLU A 163 43.02 -2.73 -15.02
C GLU A 163 43.48 -4.20 -14.99
N THR A 164 44.77 -4.44 -14.80
CA THR A 164 45.38 -5.78 -14.93
C THR A 164 45.14 -6.70 -13.72
N HIS A 165 44.95 -6.14 -12.53
CA HIS A 165 44.92 -6.92 -11.27
C HIS A 165 43.51 -7.18 -10.73
N ILE A 166 42.47 -6.70 -11.42
CA ILE A 166 41.10 -6.81 -10.92
C ILE A 166 40.18 -7.56 -11.90
N THR A 167 39.02 -7.98 -11.38
CA THR A 167 37.99 -8.65 -12.18
C THR A 167 37.24 -7.65 -13.06
N ALA A 168 36.80 -8.10 -14.23
CA ALA A 168 36.08 -7.29 -15.20
C ALA A 168 34.87 -6.56 -14.58
N GLY A 169 34.12 -7.23 -13.71
CA GLY A 169 32.97 -6.63 -13.03
C GLY A 169 33.35 -5.54 -12.01
N ILE A 170 34.46 -5.70 -11.29
CA ILE A 170 34.96 -4.65 -10.37
C ILE A 170 35.49 -3.47 -11.19
N TYR A 171 36.22 -3.74 -12.28
CA TYR A 171 36.72 -2.70 -13.16
C TYR A 171 35.60 -1.87 -13.78
N TYR A 172 34.56 -2.54 -14.27
CA TYR A 172 33.38 -1.89 -14.81
C TYR A 172 32.68 -1.00 -13.76
N GLN A 173 32.55 -1.49 -12.51
CA GLN A 173 32.02 -0.68 -11.41
C GLN A 173 32.88 0.56 -11.12
N LEU A 174 34.21 0.45 -11.15
CA LEU A 174 35.10 1.61 -11.00
C LEU A 174 34.90 2.63 -12.13
N CYS A 175 34.66 2.19 -13.36
CA CYS A 175 34.35 3.08 -14.47
C CYS A 175 33.04 3.86 -14.26
N ILE A 176 32.00 3.21 -13.72
CA ILE A 176 30.74 3.88 -13.37
C ILE A 176 30.94 4.91 -12.26
N ILE A 177 31.66 4.53 -11.19
CA ILE A 177 31.95 5.43 -10.08
C ILE A 177 32.72 6.65 -10.57
N TYR A 178 33.71 6.43 -11.42
CA TYR A 178 34.45 7.51 -12.06
C TYR A 178 33.54 8.46 -12.85
N TYR A 179 32.62 7.91 -13.63
CA TYR A 179 31.63 8.73 -14.35
C TYR A 179 30.74 9.54 -13.38
N GLN A 180 30.23 8.91 -12.31
CA GLN A 180 29.38 9.61 -11.33
C GLN A 180 30.11 10.77 -10.64
N ILE A 181 31.34 10.55 -10.21
CA ILE A 181 32.13 11.57 -9.51
C ILE A 181 32.53 12.69 -10.50
N CYS A 182 33.14 12.32 -11.62
CA CYS A 182 33.76 13.29 -12.52
C CYS A 182 32.74 14.02 -13.42
N HIS A 183 31.65 13.36 -13.81
CA HIS A 183 30.67 13.93 -14.74
C HIS A 183 29.42 14.44 -14.03
N MET A 184 29.00 13.78 -12.95
CA MET A 184 27.73 14.10 -12.30
C MET A 184 27.88 14.89 -11.00
N LYS A 185 29.12 15.08 -10.52
CA LYS A 185 29.46 15.74 -9.25
C LYS A 185 28.72 15.14 -8.04
N LEU A 186 28.33 13.86 -8.14
CA LEU A 186 27.67 13.15 -7.05
C LEU A 186 28.73 12.54 -6.14
N HIS A 187 28.94 13.13 -4.97
CA HIS A 187 29.96 12.72 -4.01
C HIS A 187 29.36 11.92 -2.86
N ASN A 188 28.66 10.82 -3.16
CA ASN A 188 28.00 10.03 -2.12
C ASN A 188 28.72 8.69 -1.84
N GLU A 189 29.60 8.67 -0.83
CA GLU A 189 30.33 7.47 -0.40
C GLU A 189 29.41 6.30 0.00
N LEU A 190 28.23 6.59 0.59
CA LEU A 190 27.27 5.56 0.97
C LEU A 190 26.65 4.87 -0.25
N PHE A 191 26.56 5.58 -1.36
CA PHE A 191 26.09 5.03 -2.62
C PHE A 191 27.09 4.02 -3.21
N HIS A 192 28.39 4.30 -3.09
CA HIS A 192 29.46 3.45 -3.62
C HIS A 192 29.67 2.15 -2.83
N LYS A 193 29.27 2.11 -1.54
CA LYS A 193 29.35 0.93 -0.67
C LYS A 193 28.26 -0.12 -0.94
N GLY A 194 27.20 0.24 -1.67
CA GLY A 194 26.07 -0.67 -1.94
C GLY A 194 26.35 -1.70 -3.04
N LYS A 195 26.17 -3.01 -2.76
CA LYS A 195 26.25 -4.11 -3.75
C LYS A 195 25.30 -3.94 -4.96
N LYS A 196 24.30 -3.05 -4.86
CA LYS A 196 23.22 -2.86 -5.84
C LYS A 196 23.66 -2.20 -7.17
N LEU A 197 24.83 -1.57 -7.22
CA LEU A 197 25.33 -0.87 -8.42
C LEU A 197 26.30 -1.69 -9.28
N ARG A 198 26.66 -2.89 -8.86
CA ARG A 198 27.75 -3.65 -9.51
C ARG A 198 27.49 -3.93 -11.00
N TYR A 199 26.23 -4.00 -11.42
CA TYR A 199 25.83 -4.34 -12.78
C TYR A 199 24.68 -3.42 -13.28
N VAL A 200 24.95 -2.12 -13.33
CA VAL A 200 24.08 -1.13 -13.97
C VAL A 200 24.77 -0.65 -15.24
N SER A 201 24.06 -0.61 -16.37
CA SER A 201 24.63 -0.10 -17.63
C SER A 201 24.88 1.42 -17.53
N LEU A 202 26.02 1.88 -18.06
CA LEU A 202 26.34 3.30 -18.15
C LEU A 202 25.37 4.01 -19.11
N THR A 203 25.02 3.37 -20.22
CA THR A 203 24.03 3.86 -21.18
C THR A 203 22.67 4.09 -20.52
N GLU A 204 22.18 3.11 -19.77
CA GLU A 204 20.91 3.23 -19.04
C GLU A 204 20.98 4.28 -17.94
N MET A 205 22.12 4.41 -17.25
CA MET A 205 22.31 5.45 -16.26
C MET A 205 22.24 6.86 -16.88
N ILE A 206 22.86 7.07 -18.03
CA ILE A 206 22.80 8.35 -18.76
C ILE A 206 21.39 8.67 -19.21
N ARG A 207 20.69 7.70 -19.82
CA ARG A 207 19.29 7.88 -20.23
C ARG A 207 18.39 8.18 -19.03
N LEU A 208 18.57 7.45 -17.93
CA LEU A 208 17.84 7.68 -16.69
C LEU A 208 18.07 9.09 -16.15
N LEU A 209 19.31 9.58 -16.20
CA LEU A 209 19.64 10.93 -15.74
C LEU A 209 19.03 12.02 -16.60
N ASP A 210 19.04 11.83 -17.92
CA ASP A 210 18.37 12.71 -18.85
C ASP A 210 16.87 12.83 -18.50
N VAL A 211 16.21 11.69 -18.26
CA VAL A 211 14.81 11.67 -17.83
C VAL A 211 14.61 12.35 -16.47
N LEU A 212 15.44 12.03 -15.47
CA LEU A 212 15.29 12.59 -14.12
C LEU A 212 15.57 14.10 -14.06
N LYS A 213 16.58 14.60 -14.78
CA LYS A 213 16.93 16.02 -14.81
C LYS A 213 15.98 16.80 -15.71
N ASN A 214 15.75 16.35 -16.95
CA ASN A 214 15.04 17.13 -17.96
C ASN A 214 13.52 16.93 -17.91
N LYS A 215 13.04 15.70 -17.68
CA LYS A 215 11.59 15.42 -17.61
C LYS A 215 11.03 15.56 -16.20
N CYS A 216 11.72 15.03 -15.18
CA CYS A 216 11.27 15.14 -13.78
C CYS A 216 11.72 16.44 -13.08
N GLN A 217 12.58 17.25 -13.71
CA GLN A 217 13.07 18.52 -13.15
C GLN A 217 13.67 18.36 -11.74
N LEU A 218 14.46 17.29 -11.56
CA LEU A 218 15.18 17.03 -10.32
C LEU A 218 16.60 17.60 -10.43
N ASP A 219 16.98 18.43 -9.46
CA ASP A 219 18.32 19.00 -9.38
C ASP A 219 19.34 17.99 -8.82
N GLU A 220 20.62 18.38 -8.85
CA GLU A 220 21.73 17.52 -8.45
C GLU A 220 21.71 17.23 -6.94
N GLU A 221 21.37 18.23 -6.12
CA GLU A 221 21.24 18.10 -4.66
C GLU A 221 20.15 17.07 -4.29
N PHE A 222 19.02 17.10 -4.99
CA PHE A 222 17.94 16.15 -4.78
C PHE A 222 18.35 14.73 -5.14
N LEU A 223 19.04 14.54 -6.27
CA LEU A 223 19.55 13.25 -6.71
C LEU A 223 20.62 12.71 -5.77
N GLU A 224 21.46 13.58 -5.20
CA GLU A 224 22.46 13.20 -4.20
C GLU A 224 21.79 12.67 -2.91
N LYS A 225 20.76 13.36 -2.43
CA LYS A 225 19.96 12.95 -1.26
C LYS A 225 19.15 11.67 -1.52
N HIS A 226 18.73 11.45 -2.77
CA HIS A 226 17.89 10.32 -3.18
C HIS A 226 18.61 9.41 -4.17
N SER A 227 19.87 9.07 -3.88
CA SER A 227 20.76 8.32 -4.79
C SER A 227 20.19 6.98 -5.28
N TYR A 228 19.28 6.36 -4.51
CA TYR A 228 18.54 5.16 -4.95
C TYR A 228 17.80 5.33 -6.27
N LEU A 229 17.45 6.56 -6.66
CA LEU A 229 16.80 6.88 -7.94
C LEU A 229 17.70 6.58 -9.14
N LEU A 230 19.02 6.60 -9.00
CA LEU A 230 19.97 6.32 -10.08
C LEU A 230 20.05 4.83 -10.46
N ASN A 231 19.28 4.00 -9.79
CA ASN A 231 19.17 2.58 -10.06
C ASN A 231 17.71 2.12 -10.19
N ILE A 232 16.85 2.96 -10.74
CA ILE A 232 15.48 2.58 -11.13
C ILE A 232 15.43 2.17 -12.61
N ASP A 233 14.27 1.66 -13.05
CA ASP A 233 14.05 1.29 -14.44
C ASP A 233 13.56 2.52 -15.21
N VAL A 234 14.33 2.99 -16.20
CA VAL A 234 14.00 4.21 -16.94
C VAL A 234 12.72 4.06 -17.74
N ASP A 235 12.45 2.86 -18.29
CA ASP A 235 11.25 2.61 -19.08
C ASP A 235 10.00 2.78 -18.19
N ASN A 236 10.04 2.26 -16.96
CA ASN A 236 8.96 2.44 -15.98
C ASN A 236 8.79 3.91 -15.54
N VAL A 237 9.88 4.67 -15.43
CA VAL A 237 9.80 6.11 -15.11
C VAL A 237 9.09 6.86 -16.24
N GLU A 238 9.45 6.58 -17.48
CA GLU A 238 8.80 7.20 -18.64
C GLU A 238 7.32 6.79 -18.76
N GLU A 239 7.00 5.51 -18.52
CA GLU A 239 5.60 5.04 -18.43
C GLU A 239 4.83 5.78 -17.34
N ILE A 240 5.41 5.96 -16.14
CA ILE A 240 4.79 6.75 -15.06
C ILE A 240 4.51 8.17 -15.52
N LEU A 241 5.49 8.86 -16.12
CA LEU A 241 5.33 10.25 -16.56
C LEU A 241 4.27 10.39 -17.65
N ASN A 242 4.18 9.44 -18.58
CA ASN A 242 3.25 9.49 -19.70
C ASN A 242 1.83 9.07 -19.34
N GLU A 243 1.69 8.11 -18.42
CA GLU A 243 0.40 7.45 -18.15
C GLU A 243 -0.30 7.97 -16.90
N LEU A 244 0.41 8.54 -15.91
CA LEU A 244 -0.22 9.14 -14.73
C LEU A 244 -0.71 10.57 -15.02
N ASN A 245 -1.52 10.76 -16.04
CA ASN A 245 -2.05 12.10 -16.38
C ASN A 245 -3.10 12.62 -15.36
N THR A 246 -3.51 11.79 -14.40
CA THR A 246 -4.48 12.18 -13.36
C THR A 246 -3.80 12.96 -12.24
N LYS A 247 -4.33 14.15 -11.93
CA LYS A 247 -3.96 14.87 -10.70
C LYS A 247 -4.29 14.01 -9.48
N LEU A 248 -3.31 13.80 -8.61
CA LEU A 248 -3.49 13.10 -7.34
C LEU A 248 -3.46 14.14 -6.22
N ASN A 249 -4.60 14.36 -5.55
CA ASN A 249 -4.78 15.42 -4.56
C ASN A 249 -4.31 16.79 -5.09
N ASP A 250 -4.79 17.16 -6.29
CA ASP A 250 -4.49 18.41 -7.00
C ASP A 250 -3.02 18.65 -7.39
N LYS A 251 -2.13 17.68 -7.12
CA LYS A 251 -0.73 17.74 -7.55
C LYS A 251 -0.54 17.12 -8.93
N ASN A 252 0.33 17.74 -9.72
CA ASN A 252 0.84 17.13 -10.95
C ASN A 252 1.80 15.97 -10.59
N VAL A 253 2.15 15.14 -11.58
CA VAL A 253 3.05 13.98 -11.39
C VAL A 253 4.43 14.41 -10.91
N ILE A 254 4.93 15.54 -11.39
CA ILE A 254 6.28 16.03 -11.06
C ILE A 254 6.36 16.44 -9.58
N ASP A 255 5.38 17.18 -9.08
CA ASP A 255 5.25 17.60 -7.69
C ASP A 255 5.02 16.38 -6.78
N LEU A 256 4.30 15.38 -7.27
CA LEU A 256 4.16 14.09 -6.58
C LEU A 256 5.50 13.37 -6.47
N ILE A 257 6.29 13.31 -7.54
CA ILE A 257 7.63 12.72 -7.52
C ILE A 257 8.55 13.49 -6.56
N LYS A 258 8.55 14.82 -6.60
CA LYS A 258 9.37 15.67 -5.71
C LYS A 258 8.99 15.46 -4.24
N SER A 259 7.70 15.33 -3.93
CA SER A 259 7.23 15.08 -2.56
C SER A 259 7.36 13.62 -2.11
N TYR A 260 7.36 12.66 -3.04
CA TYR A 260 7.51 11.24 -2.77
C TYR A 260 8.23 10.49 -3.92
N PRO A 261 9.57 10.52 -3.97
CA PRO A 261 10.31 9.97 -5.11
C PRO A 261 10.23 8.45 -5.21
N ARG A 262 9.89 7.79 -4.09
CA ARG A 262 9.72 6.34 -4.03
C ARG A 262 8.56 5.85 -4.91
N ILE A 263 7.67 6.72 -5.40
CA ILE A 263 6.65 6.32 -6.40
C ILE A 263 7.30 5.69 -7.64
N LEU A 264 8.48 6.16 -8.04
CA LEU A 264 9.21 5.68 -9.21
C LEU A 264 9.76 4.25 -9.04
N LEU A 265 9.76 3.71 -7.80
CA LEU A 265 10.15 2.33 -7.52
C LEU A 265 9.00 1.34 -7.77
N HIS A 266 7.78 1.82 -7.91
CA HIS A 266 6.62 0.99 -8.16
C HIS A 266 6.36 0.87 -9.66
N HIS A 267 5.96 -0.32 -10.10
CA HIS A 267 5.54 -0.51 -11.48
C HIS A 267 4.25 0.27 -11.77
N ILE A 268 4.14 0.88 -12.94
CA ILE A 268 2.96 1.69 -13.33
C ILE A 268 1.64 0.92 -13.17
N SER A 269 1.61 -0.37 -13.53
CA SER A 269 0.42 -1.21 -13.38
C SER A 269 -0.02 -1.35 -11.92
N LYS A 270 0.93 -1.40 -10.97
CA LYS A 270 0.61 -1.43 -9.54
C LYS A 270 -0.01 -0.11 -9.10
N VAL A 271 0.59 1.01 -9.50
CA VAL A 271 0.07 2.35 -9.18
C VAL A 271 -1.36 2.51 -9.71
N LYS A 272 -1.59 2.20 -10.98
CA LYS A 272 -2.92 2.25 -11.61
C LYS A 272 -3.95 1.38 -10.90
N ASN A 273 -3.59 0.13 -10.57
CA ASN A 273 -4.47 -0.77 -9.85
C ASN A 273 -4.87 -0.21 -8.47
N THR A 274 -3.92 0.36 -7.72
CA THR A 274 -4.23 0.99 -6.42
C THR A 274 -5.15 2.21 -6.58
N LEU A 275 -4.93 3.05 -7.59
CA LEU A 275 -5.80 4.19 -7.87
C LEU A 275 -7.22 3.77 -8.26
N GLN A 276 -7.34 2.71 -9.08
CA GLN A 276 -8.62 2.14 -9.44
C GLN A 276 -9.36 1.58 -8.21
N LEU A 277 -8.63 0.93 -7.28
CA LEU A 277 -9.23 0.49 -6.01
C LEU A 277 -9.77 1.67 -5.20
N TYR A 278 -9.07 2.81 -5.15
CA TYR A 278 -9.58 3.99 -4.46
C TYR A 278 -10.84 4.55 -5.10
N GLN A 279 -10.95 4.52 -6.42
CA GLN A 279 -12.18 4.91 -7.12
C GLN A 279 -13.31 3.94 -6.82
N ASN A 280 -13.06 2.63 -6.92
CA ASN A 280 -14.08 1.59 -6.71
C ASN A 280 -14.66 1.60 -5.28
N PHE A 281 -13.84 1.92 -4.28
CA PHE A 281 -14.25 1.95 -2.88
C PHE A 281 -14.58 3.35 -2.35
N ASP A 282 -14.70 4.35 -3.23
CA ASP A 282 -15.04 5.74 -2.87
C ASP A 282 -14.06 6.35 -1.82
N LEU A 283 -12.76 6.12 -2.03
CA LEU A 283 -11.66 6.57 -1.17
C LEU A 283 -10.92 7.77 -1.78
N GLN A 284 -11.65 8.71 -2.38
CA GLN A 284 -11.04 9.87 -3.06
C GLN A 284 -10.52 10.92 -2.06
N ASN A 285 -11.14 11.03 -0.88
CA ASN A 285 -10.81 12.02 0.15
C ASN A 285 -9.62 11.62 1.06
N GLN A 286 -8.73 10.75 0.58
CA GLN A 286 -7.61 10.26 1.37
C GLN A 286 -6.47 11.27 1.40
N THR A 287 -5.82 11.37 2.55
CA THR A 287 -4.61 12.20 2.68
C THR A 287 -3.50 11.68 1.77
N LEU A 288 -2.66 12.57 1.23
CA LEU A 288 -1.56 12.19 0.34
C LEU A 288 -0.67 11.11 0.99
N LYS A 289 -0.34 11.28 2.28
CA LYS A 289 0.43 10.28 3.04
C LYS A 289 -0.23 8.91 3.06
N SER A 290 -1.57 8.84 3.15
CA SER A 290 -2.30 7.57 3.17
C SER A 290 -2.32 6.92 1.78
N VAL A 291 -2.59 7.71 0.73
CA VAL A 291 -2.50 7.28 -0.68
C VAL A 291 -1.14 6.67 -0.99
N LEU A 292 -0.06 7.37 -0.63
CA LEU A 292 1.31 6.91 -0.87
C LEU A 292 1.64 5.60 -0.16
N GLN A 293 1.06 5.36 1.03
CA GLN A 293 1.26 4.10 1.75
C GLN A 293 0.46 2.94 1.17
N GLY A 294 -0.71 3.22 0.58
CA GLY A 294 -1.48 2.16 -0.06
C GLY A 294 -0.78 1.57 -1.30
N PHE A 295 0.13 2.28 -1.96
CA PHE A 295 0.97 1.71 -3.04
C PHE A 295 1.88 0.57 -2.56
N LYS A 296 2.16 0.47 -1.27
CA LYS A 296 2.92 -0.65 -0.70
C LYS A 296 2.08 -1.91 -0.58
N ILE A 297 0.76 -1.79 -0.48
CA ILE A 297 -0.18 -2.91 -0.32
C ILE A 297 -0.43 -3.55 -1.69
N ASN A 298 -0.49 -4.88 -1.74
CA ASN A 298 -0.86 -5.60 -2.96
C ASN A 298 -2.38 -5.58 -3.14
N LYS A 299 -2.85 -5.70 -4.39
CA LYS A 299 -4.27 -5.61 -4.75
C LYS A 299 -5.14 -6.59 -3.94
N ASP A 300 -4.76 -7.86 -3.90
CA ASP A 300 -5.55 -8.90 -3.25
C ASP A 300 -5.61 -8.67 -1.73
N THR A 301 -4.46 -8.36 -1.12
CA THR A 301 -4.36 -8.01 0.30
C THR A 301 -5.16 -6.75 0.64
N PHE A 302 -5.23 -5.77 -0.27
CA PHE A 302 -6.03 -4.58 -0.08
C PHE A 302 -7.52 -4.93 0.00
N ILE A 303 -8.01 -5.72 -0.95
CA ILE A 303 -9.42 -6.14 -1.03
C ILE A 303 -9.80 -6.99 0.19
N GLU A 304 -8.95 -7.94 0.57
CA GLU A 304 -9.15 -8.79 1.75
C GLU A 304 -9.28 -7.94 3.03
N ARG A 305 -8.29 -7.07 3.30
CA ARG A 305 -8.29 -6.20 4.48
C ARG A 305 -9.46 -5.23 4.49
N TYR A 306 -9.82 -4.66 3.33
CA TYR A 306 -10.98 -3.80 3.19
C TYR A 306 -12.26 -4.55 3.59
N THR A 307 -12.45 -5.74 3.04
CA THR A 307 -13.65 -6.56 3.28
C THR A 307 -13.76 -6.95 4.75
N ASN A 308 -12.65 -7.34 5.38
CA ASN A 308 -12.61 -7.69 6.79
C ASN A 308 -12.98 -6.50 7.69
N ILE A 309 -12.49 -5.31 7.39
CA ILE A 309 -12.87 -4.10 8.14
C ILE A 309 -14.33 -3.73 7.88
N ALA A 310 -14.78 -3.81 6.64
CA ALA A 310 -16.17 -3.49 6.28
C ALA A 310 -17.19 -4.41 6.97
N ASN A 311 -16.82 -5.67 7.18
CA ASN A 311 -17.65 -6.65 7.89
C ASN A 311 -17.55 -6.55 9.42
N ASN A 312 -16.67 -5.70 9.96
CA ASN A 312 -16.47 -5.53 11.39
C ASN A 312 -17.26 -4.33 11.91
N SER A 313 -18.27 -4.59 12.74
CA SER A 313 -19.21 -3.59 13.28
C SER A 313 -18.58 -2.53 14.20
N ASP A 314 -17.32 -2.67 14.58
CA ASP A 314 -16.59 -1.72 15.43
C ASP A 314 -15.62 -0.85 14.61
N LEU A 315 -15.37 -1.20 13.34
CA LEU A 315 -14.45 -0.48 12.46
C LEU A 315 -15.12 0.08 11.19
N ASP A 316 -16.29 -0.43 10.80
CA ASP A 316 -17.05 -0.03 9.61
C ASP A 316 -17.34 1.48 9.56
N VAL A 317 -17.52 2.12 10.73
CA VAL A 317 -17.72 3.56 10.86
C VAL A 317 -16.61 4.38 10.18
N TRP A 318 -15.39 3.83 10.09
CA TRP A 318 -14.21 4.51 9.58
C TRP A 318 -13.90 4.28 8.09
N LEU A 319 -14.71 3.52 7.35
CA LEU A 319 -14.43 3.12 5.96
C LEU A 319 -14.11 4.29 5.02
N LYS A 320 -14.76 5.44 5.20
CA LYS A 320 -14.56 6.64 4.36
C LYS A 320 -13.64 7.69 5.01
N HIS A 321 -13.03 7.38 6.13
CA HIS A 321 -12.22 8.35 6.86
C HIS A 321 -10.93 8.68 6.08
N PRO A 322 -10.42 9.92 6.08
CA PRO A 322 -9.18 10.31 5.35
C PRO A 322 -7.87 9.60 5.76
N ARG A 323 -7.94 8.80 6.82
CA ARG A 323 -6.85 7.96 7.37
C ARG A 323 -7.15 6.46 7.23
N PHE A 324 -8.23 6.09 6.57
CA PHE A 324 -8.64 4.70 6.43
C PHE A 324 -7.60 3.87 5.67
N VAL A 325 -7.00 4.41 4.61
CA VAL A 325 -5.92 3.71 3.89
C VAL A 325 -4.69 3.51 4.80
N TYR A 326 -4.41 4.44 5.72
CA TYR A 326 -3.37 4.26 6.73
C TYR A 326 -3.70 3.11 7.69
N MET A 327 -4.99 2.92 8.00
CA MET A 327 -5.50 1.79 8.77
C MET A 327 -5.33 0.46 8.03
N LEU A 328 -5.62 0.42 6.73
CA LEU A 328 -5.37 -0.76 5.90
C LEU A 328 -3.88 -1.12 5.83
N TYR A 329 -3.01 -0.12 5.74
CA TYR A 329 -1.57 -0.33 5.76
C TYR A 329 -1.13 -1.00 7.08
N ASN A 330 -1.57 -0.46 8.21
CA ASN A 330 -1.30 -0.96 9.56
C ASN A 330 -2.33 -1.99 10.06
N TYR A 331 -2.93 -2.79 9.16
CA TYR A 331 -4.06 -3.67 9.50
C TYR A 331 -3.82 -4.58 10.70
N LYS A 332 -2.64 -5.22 10.78
CA LYS A 332 -2.30 -6.13 11.89
C LYS A 332 -2.34 -5.41 13.24
N LEU A 333 -1.69 -4.25 13.34
CA LEU A 333 -1.69 -3.41 14.54
C LEU A 333 -3.12 -3.03 14.94
N VAL A 334 -3.94 -2.60 13.97
CA VAL A 334 -5.32 -2.17 14.20
C VAL A 334 -6.16 -3.32 14.74
N MET A 335 -6.05 -4.51 14.14
CA MET A 335 -6.80 -5.70 14.58
C MET A 335 -6.35 -6.17 15.96
N ASN A 336 -5.05 -6.20 16.24
CA ASN A 336 -4.53 -6.57 17.57
C ASN A 336 -5.04 -5.59 18.65
N ARG A 337 -5.01 -4.28 18.36
CA ARG A 337 -5.54 -3.26 19.28
C ARG A 337 -7.05 -3.37 19.45
N LEU A 338 -7.80 -3.68 18.41
CA LEU A 338 -9.24 -3.91 18.50
C LEU A 338 -9.55 -5.10 19.42
N ILE A 339 -8.88 -6.24 19.22
CA ILE A 339 -9.05 -7.44 20.04
C ILE A 339 -8.71 -7.12 21.50
N TYR A 340 -7.58 -6.45 21.74
CA TYR A 340 -7.17 -6.05 23.08
C TYR A 340 -8.21 -5.15 23.78
N MET A 341 -8.69 -4.11 23.08
CA MET A 341 -9.70 -3.21 23.64
C MET A 341 -11.06 -3.91 23.86
N LYS A 342 -11.39 -4.95 23.09
CA LYS A 342 -12.56 -5.79 23.33
C LYS A 342 -12.44 -6.53 24.66
N HIS A 343 -11.29 -7.15 24.92
CA HIS A 343 -11.07 -7.87 26.18
C HIS A 343 -11.15 -6.96 27.41
N LEU A 344 -10.66 -5.73 27.28
CA LEU A 344 -10.70 -4.74 28.36
C LEU A 344 -12.00 -3.91 28.42
N ASN A 345 -12.99 -4.20 27.55
CA ASN A 345 -14.24 -3.44 27.43
C ASN A 345 -14.07 -1.91 27.29
N CYS A 346 -12.96 -1.46 26.71
CA CYS A 346 -12.61 -0.04 26.55
C CYS A 346 -12.82 0.48 25.11
N LEU A 347 -13.62 -0.23 24.29
CA LEU A 347 -13.91 0.15 22.91
C LEU A 347 -14.76 1.42 22.77
N ASN A 348 -15.52 1.79 23.80
CA ASN A 348 -16.59 2.78 23.68
C ASN A 348 -16.08 4.12 23.10
N ASN A 349 -14.89 4.57 23.47
CA ASN A 349 -14.34 5.85 23.03
C ASN A 349 -13.20 5.69 22.01
N ALA A 350 -13.02 4.48 21.48
CA ALA A 350 -11.97 4.17 20.53
C ALA A 350 -12.28 4.87 19.21
N ASN A 351 -11.29 5.58 18.69
CA ASN A 351 -11.39 6.30 17.43
C ASN A 351 -10.24 5.92 16.52
N ILE A 352 -10.30 6.34 15.25
CA ILE A 352 -9.25 6.05 14.27
C ILE A 352 -7.85 6.51 14.70
N HIS A 353 -7.72 7.52 15.57
CA HIS A 353 -6.42 7.89 16.11
C HIS A 353 -5.92 6.87 17.13
N THR A 354 -6.77 6.40 18.05
CA THR A 354 -6.43 5.35 19.04
C THR A 354 -5.87 4.09 18.36
N TYR A 355 -6.48 3.66 17.26
CA TYR A 355 -6.01 2.49 16.50
C TYR A 355 -4.65 2.71 15.82
N LEU A 356 -4.26 3.95 15.55
CA LEU A 356 -3.10 4.32 14.71
C LEU A 356 -2.03 5.13 15.45
N SER A 357 -2.21 5.36 16.75
CA SER A 357 -1.32 6.16 17.59
C SER A 357 -0.03 5.40 17.91
N ASP A 358 0.96 6.10 18.43
CA ASP A 358 2.12 5.46 19.05
C ASP A 358 1.74 4.67 20.33
N LYS A 359 2.74 3.94 20.85
CA LYS A 359 2.64 3.11 22.06
C LYS A 359 2.15 3.92 23.25
N HIS A 360 2.81 5.04 23.52
CA HIS A 360 2.56 5.85 24.71
C HIS A 360 1.13 6.40 24.75
N PHE A 361 0.64 6.92 23.63
CA PHE A 361 -0.74 7.39 23.54
C PHE A 361 -1.75 6.25 23.70
N PHE A 362 -1.45 5.06 23.15
CA PHE A 362 -2.34 3.91 23.28
C PHE A 362 -2.42 3.41 24.72
N SER A 363 -1.28 3.28 25.43
CA SER A 363 -1.25 2.89 26.85
C SER A 363 -2.09 3.84 27.71
N ARG A 364 -1.89 5.16 27.56
CA ARG A 364 -2.69 6.17 28.28
C ARG A 364 -4.18 6.08 27.98
N TYR A 365 -4.57 5.75 26.74
CA TYR A 365 -5.97 5.52 26.43
C TYR A 365 -6.54 4.31 27.18
N ILE A 366 -5.79 3.21 27.26
CA ILE A 366 -6.20 2.00 27.98
C ILE A 366 -6.31 2.25 29.49
N GLU A 367 -5.39 3.03 30.05
CA GLU A 367 -5.39 3.45 31.47
C GLU A 367 -6.56 4.38 31.81
N GLY A 368 -7.28 4.91 30.82
CA GLY A 368 -8.45 5.77 31.00
C GLY A 368 -8.16 7.27 30.99
N ASP A 369 -6.89 7.68 30.91
CA ASP A 369 -6.45 9.09 30.85
C ASP A 369 -7.04 9.87 29.67
N LEU A 370 -7.35 9.17 28.57
CA LEU A 370 -7.72 9.77 27.27
C LEU A 370 -9.10 9.31 26.78
N SER A 371 -10.07 9.22 27.68
CA SER A 371 -11.39 8.65 27.41
C SER A 371 -12.38 9.59 26.69
N HIS A 372 -12.02 10.83 26.33
CA HIS A 372 -12.98 11.78 25.77
C HIS A 372 -13.09 11.72 24.24
N THR A 373 -14.32 11.60 23.76
CA THR A 373 -14.69 11.75 22.35
C THR A 373 -14.32 13.15 21.85
N THR A 374 -13.53 13.22 20.79
CA THR A 374 -13.13 14.52 20.22
C THR A 374 -14.19 15.07 19.28
N ARG A 375 -14.36 16.40 19.31
CA ARG A 375 -15.25 17.18 18.41
C ARG A 375 -15.06 16.81 16.93
N LYS A 376 -13.82 16.51 16.52
CA LYS A 376 -13.46 16.16 15.13
C LYS A 376 -14.10 14.84 14.68
N HIS A 377 -14.15 13.84 15.56
CA HIS A 377 -14.72 12.53 15.23
C HIS A 377 -16.24 12.55 15.18
N VAL A 378 -16.90 13.27 16.10
CA VAL A 378 -18.35 13.50 16.04
C VAL A 378 -18.72 14.21 14.74
N LYS A 379 -17.98 15.28 14.39
CA LYS A 379 -18.16 16.01 13.13
C LYS A 379 -18.05 15.07 11.91
N TYR A 380 -17.08 14.16 11.91
CA TYR A 380 -16.92 13.18 10.83
C TYR A 380 -18.14 12.24 10.72
N ILE A 381 -18.63 11.68 11.83
CA ILE A 381 -19.82 10.79 11.81
C ILE A 381 -21.05 11.54 11.30
N LEU A 382 -21.29 12.77 11.78
CA LEU A 382 -22.40 13.59 11.31
C LEU A 382 -22.28 13.93 9.82
N GLY A 383 -21.10 14.34 9.36
CA GLY A 383 -20.86 14.64 7.95
C GLY A 383 -21.06 13.41 7.05
N LYS A 384 -20.59 12.24 7.51
CA LYS A 384 -20.79 10.96 6.82
C LYS A 384 -22.28 10.59 6.71
N GLU A 385 -23.04 10.71 7.79
CA GLU A 385 -24.43 10.21 7.84
C GLU A 385 -25.47 11.21 7.32
N PHE A 386 -25.20 12.51 7.40
CA PHE A 386 -26.13 13.60 7.07
C PHE A 386 -25.65 14.55 5.96
N GLY A 387 -24.38 14.44 5.54
CA GLY A 387 -23.73 15.34 4.58
C GLY A 387 -23.08 16.56 5.25
N ASP A 388 -22.06 17.13 4.58
CA ASP A 388 -21.25 18.24 5.11
C ASP A 388 -22.06 19.53 5.34
N ASN A 389 -23.20 19.70 4.68
CA ASN A 389 -24.06 20.89 4.85
C ASN A 389 -24.73 20.95 6.23
N LYS A 390 -24.79 19.82 6.96
CA LYS A 390 -25.47 19.71 8.27
C LYS A 390 -24.48 19.73 9.45
N ILE A 391 -23.24 20.20 9.25
CA ILE A 391 -22.21 20.32 10.31
C ILE A 391 -22.65 21.22 11.49
N HIS A 392 -23.55 22.18 11.25
CA HIS A 392 -24.09 23.08 12.29
C HIS A 392 -24.78 22.33 13.44
N LEU A 393 -25.27 21.10 13.18
CA LEU A 393 -25.89 20.21 14.18
C LEU A 393 -24.96 19.88 15.36
N LEU A 394 -23.65 19.97 15.16
CA LEU A 394 -22.67 19.77 16.22
C LEU A 394 -22.92 20.69 17.41
N SER A 395 -23.30 21.95 17.16
CA SER A 395 -23.62 22.90 18.24
C SER A 395 -24.83 22.47 19.08
N SER A 396 -25.75 21.69 18.51
CA SER A 396 -26.94 21.19 19.19
C SER A 396 -26.65 19.93 20.01
N ILE A 397 -25.75 19.07 19.53
CA ILE A 397 -25.21 17.96 20.32
C ILE A 397 -24.38 18.48 21.51
N GLU A 398 -23.59 19.52 21.30
CA GLU A 398 -22.73 20.13 22.33
C GLU A 398 -23.50 20.69 23.54
N LYS A 399 -24.82 20.93 23.39
CA LYS A 399 -25.70 21.34 24.50
C LYS A 399 -25.91 20.23 25.53
N HIS A 400 -25.73 18.96 25.17
CA HIS A 400 -25.92 17.85 26.10
C HIS A 400 -24.69 17.69 27.01
N PRO A 401 -24.83 17.67 28.35
CA PRO A 401 -23.68 17.75 29.27
C PRO A 401 -22.64 16.65 29.06
N PHE A 402 -23.08 15.45 28.71
CA PHE A 402 -22.21 14.27 28.55
C PHE A 402 -21.79 13.95 27.12
N TRP A 403 -22.00 14.83 26.14
CA TRP A 403 -21.76 14.51 24.72
C TRP A 403 -20.33 14.00 24.41
N LYS A 404 -19.32 14.44 25.19
CA LYS A 404 -17.91 14.02 25.05
C LYS A 404 -17.63 12.62 25.59
N SER A 405 -18.49 12.10 26.45
CA SER A 405 -18.28 10.84 27.14
C SER A 405 -19.07 9.69 26.49
N ILE A 406 -19.93 10.02 25.52
CA ILE A 406 -20.69 9.04 24.75
C ILE A 406 -19.83 8.42 23.66
N SER A 407 -20.00 7.11 23.50
CA SER A 407 -19.34 6.30 22.49
C SER A 407 -19.67 6.77 21.07
N LEU A 408 -18.64 6.95 20.25
CA LEU A 408 -18.78 7.24 18.83
C LEU A 408 -19.51 6.11 18.07
N LEU A 409 -19.26 4.85 18.44
CA LEU A 409 -19.95 3.69 17.87
C LEU A 409 -21.44 3.70 18.20
N ARG A 410 -21.79 4.08 19.43
CA ARG A 410 -23.20 4.22 19.82
C ARG A 410 -23.89 5.28 18.96
N VAL A 411 -23.26 6.45 18.80
CA VAL A 411 -23.82 7.53 17.99
C VAL A 411 -24.06 7.07 16.54
N ASP A 412 -23.07 6.44 15.88
CA ASP A 412 -23.22 5.93 14.50
C ASP A 412 -24.35 4.87 14.40
N ARG A 413 -24.41 3.93 15.35
CA ARG A 413 -25.46 2.88 15.38
C ARG A 413 -26.85 3.45 15.61
N THR A 414 -27.01 4.40 16.53
CA THR A 414 -28.30 5.05 16.80
C THR A 414 -28.76 5.87 15.60
N ILE A 415 -27.85 6.59 14.92
CA ILE A 415 -28.18 7.31 13.68
C ILE A 415 -28.68 6.35 12.58
N LYS A 416 -27.94 5.25 12.34
CA LYS A 416 -28.35 4.23 11.35
C LYS A 416 -29.72 3.66 11.67
N TYR A 417 -29.96 3.31 12.94
CA TYR A 417 -31.27 2.82 13.40
C TYR A 417 -32.40 3.84 13.16
N LEU A 418 -32.20 5.10 13.55
CA LEU A 418 -33.23 6.13 13.39
C LEU A 418 -33.56 6.39 11.90
N LYS A 419 -32.56 6.29 11.01
CA LYS A 419 -32.76 6.45 9.55
C LYS A 419 -33.63 5.34 8.93
N GLU A 420 -33.86 4.22 9.62
CA GLU A 420 -34.79 3.19 9.17
C GLU A 420 -36.26 3.61 9.32
N TYR A 421 -36.57 4.52 10.25
CA TYR A 421 -37.96 4.88 10.62
C TYR A 421 -38.28 6.37 10.48
N PHE A 422 -37.26 7.25 10.46
CA PHE A 422 -37.42 8.70 10.49
C PHE A 422 -36.69 9.36 9.32
N SER A 423 -37.22 10.49 8.84
CA SER A 423 -36.50 11.30 7.86
C SER A 423 -35.26 11.94 8.47
N ILE A 424 -34.27 12.27 7.64
CA ILE A 424 -33.06 12.93 8.11
C ILE A 424 -33.41 14.27 8.78
N GLU A 425 -34.36 15.00 8.23
CA GLU A 425 -34.84 16.28 8.76
C GLU A 425 -35.44 16.14 10.16
N ASP A 426 -36.24 15.10 10.40
CA ASP A 426 -36.83 14.81 11.73
C ASP A 426 -35.74 14.52 12.77
N ILE A 427 -34.74 13.72 12.39
CA ILE A 427 -33.60 13.36 13.26
C ILE A 427 -32.78 14.62 13.56
N CYS A 428 -32.52 15.45 12.55
CA CYS A 428 -31.73 16.67 12.69
C CYS A 428 -32.37 17.67 13.66
N LYS A 429 -33.70 17.81 13.65
CA LYS A 429 -34.44 18.66 14.60
C LYS A 429 -34.32 18.15 16.05
N ASN A 430 -34.14 16.84 16.23
CA ASN A 430 -34.07 16.18 17.53
C ASN A 430 -32.70 15.52 17.76
N ILE A 431 -31.61 16.11 17.25
CA ILE A 431 -30.32 15.43 17.10
C ILE A 431 -29.75 14.85 18.40
N GLN A 432 -30.09 15.39 19.56
CA GLN A 432 -29.63 14.90 20.86
C GLN A 432 -30.04 13.44 21.13
N ILE A 433 -31.10 12.95 20.48
CA ILE A 433 -31.58 11.58 20.63
C ILE A 433 -30.52 10.54 20.24
N VAL A 434 -29.57 10.90 19.37
CA VAL A 434 -28.50 10.00 18.93
C VAL A 434 -27.51 9.62 20.04
N LEU A 435 -27.52 10.36 21.15
CA LEU A 435 -26.67 10.09 22.31
C LEU A 435 -27.22 8.97 23.21
N TYR A 436 -28.51 8.65 23.06
CA TYR A 436 -29.20 7.69 23.90
C TYR A 436 -29.04 6.26 23.37
N PRO A 437 -29.05 5.25 24.28
CA PRO A 437 -29.06 3.84 23.89
C PRO A 437 -30.24 3.48 22.99
N ARG A 438 -29.98 2.67 21.95
CA ARG A 438 -30.98 2.26 20.96
C ARG A 438 -32.18 1.58 21.61
N LEU A 439 -31.93 0.63 22.52
CA LEU A 439 -33.01 -0.13 23.17
C LEU A 439 -34.01 0.77 23.90
N LEU A 440 -33.51 1.80 24.60
CA LEU A 440 -34.36 2.73 25.34
C LEU A 440 -35.20 3.62 24.42
N ILE A 441 -34.62 4.05 23.31
CA ILE A 441 -35.34 4.80 22.28
C ILE A 441 -36.48 3.94 21.74
N ASP A 442 -36.20 2.67 21.40
CA ASP A 442 -37.21 1.74 20.88
C ASP A 442 -38.33 1.48 21.89
N ASP A 443 -37.99 1.12 23.13
CA ASP A 443 -38.97 0.88 24.20
C ASP A 443 -39.85 2.11 24.46
N THR A 444 -39.24 3.30 24.50
CA THR A 444 -39.96 4.55 24.75
C THR A 444 -40.87 4.91 23.58
N LEU A 445 -40.40 4.75 22.33
CA LEU A 445 -41.23 4.97 21.14
C LEU A 445 -42.40 3.98 21.09
N ASN A 446 -42.17 2.70 21.41
CA ASN A 446 -43.23 1.70 21.44
C ASN A 446 -44.31 2.01 22.48
N LEU A 447 -43.93 2.55 23.64
CA LEU A 447 -44.90 3.04 24.64
C LEU A 447 -45.66 4.26 24.12
N LEU A 448 -44.96 5.23 23.51
CA LEU A 448 -45.58 6.44 22.97
C LEU A 448 -46.56 6.14 21.84
N TYR A 449 -46.24 5.19 20.95
CA TYR A 449 -47.16 4.78 19.87
C TYR A 449 -48.41 4.08 20.39
N LYS A 450 -48.32 3.36 21.53
CA LYS A 450 -49.48 2.74 22.18
C LYS A 450 -50.35 3.78 22.89
N GLU A 451 -49.72 4.68 23.64
CA GLU A 451 -50.41 5.70 24.44
C GLU A 451 -51.07 6.74 23.54
N TYR A 452 -50.32 7.24 22.56
CA TYR A 452 -50.73 8.32 21.65
C TYR A 452 -50.98 7.80 20.23
N SER A 453 -51.78 6.74 20.11
CA SER A 453 -52.16 6.20 18.80
C SER A 453 -53.24 7.06 18.12
N SER A 454 -53.32 6.99 16.79
CA SER A 454 -54.42 7.63 16.04
C SER A 454 -55.80 7.07 16.38
N GLN A 455 -55.85 5.83 16.88
CA GLN A 455 -57.07 5.22 17.40
C GLN A 455 -57.56 5.91 18.68
N ASN A 456 -56.65 6.51 19.45
CA ASN A 456 -56.94 7.30 20.65
C ASN A 456 -57.17 8.80 20.34
N GLY A 457 -57.26 9.19 19.05
CA GLY A 457 -57.50 10.57 18.63
C GLY A 457 -56.26 11.48 18.54
N TYR A 458 -55.06 10.94 18.74
CA TYR A 458 -53.81 11.69 18.62
C TYR A 458 -53.19 11.57 17.22
N ASN A 459 -52.76 12.68 16.64
CA ASN A 459 -52.08 12.70 15.34
C ASN A 459 -50.77 13.47 15.42
N PHE A 460 -49.76 12.84 16.04
CA PHE A 460 -48.42 13.43 16.13
C PHE A 460 -47.58 13.12 14.89
N THR A 461 -46.79 14.10 14.48
CA THR A 461 -45.78 13.96 13.44
C THR A 461 -44.56 13.20 13.94
N SER A 462 -43.76 12.64 13.03
CA SER A 462 -42.52 11.93 13.37
C SER A 462 -41.53 12.81 14.15
N THR A 463 -41.38 14.09 13.81
CA THR A 463 -40.62 15.07 14.60
C THR A 463 -41.14 15.14 16.05
N GLN A 464 -42.46 15.17 16.25
CA GLN A 464 -43.08 15.29 17.57
C GLN A 464 -42.91 14.01 18.40
N TYR A 465 -43.01 12.82 17.79
CA TYR A 465 -42.72 11.56 18.49
C TYR A 465 -41.26 11.49 18.97
N LEU A 466 -40.30 11.95 18.16
CA LEU A 466 -38.89 12.01 18.59
C LEU A 466 -38.68 13.00 19.74
N ALA A 467 -39.32 14.17 19.68
CA ALA A 467 -39.26 15.17 20.75
C ALA A 467 -39.88 14.63 22.06
N LEU A 468 -41.03 13.96 21.97
CA LEU A 468 -41.68 13.31 23.11
C LEU A 468 -40.84 12.15 23.66
N CYS A 469 -40.18 11.39 22.80
CA CYS A 469 -39.27 10.33 23.20
C CYS A 469 -38.12 10.89 24.02
N LEU A 470 -37.44 11.93 23.53
CA LEU A 470 -36.39 12.64 24.27
C LEU A 470 -36.89 13.15 25.61
N TYR A 471 -38.07 13.78 25.62
CA TYR A 471 -38.69 14.27 26.85
C TYR A 471 -38.91 13.14 27.87
N LYS A 472 -39.50 12.01 27.45
CA LYS A 472 -39.78 10.88 28.34
C LYS A 472 -38.52 10.19 28.84
N LEU A 473 -37.46 10.11 28.01
CA LEU A 473 -36.16 9.56 28.40
C LEU A 473 -35.54 10.39 29.52
N GLU A 474 -35.59 11.72 29.42
CA GLU A 474 -35.01 12.64 30.42
C GLU A 474 -35.93 12.96 31.59
N GLN A 475 -37.24 12.76 31.47
CA GLN A 475 -38.21 13.07 32.52
C GLN A 475 -37.88 12.34 33.83
N LYS A 476 -37.45 11.07 33.74
CA LYS A 476 -37.05 10.26 34.90
C LYS A 476 -35.75 10.74 35.57
N TYR A 477 -34.99 11.58 34.88
CA TYR A 477 -33.68 12.08 35.27
C TYR A 477 -33.70 13.60 35.52
N HIS A 478 -34.88 14.21 35.59
CA HIS A 478 -35.02 15.65 35.80
C HIS A 478 -34.22 16.50 34.80
N PHE A 479 -34.04 16.00 33.56
CA PHE A 479 -33.27 16.66 32.50
C PHE A 479 -31.80 16.94 32.84
N SER A 480 -31.20 16.13 33.72
CA SER A 480 -29.76 16.20 34.03
C SER A 480 -28.87 15.72 32.89
N GLY A 481 -29.43 15.02 31.89
CA GLY A 481 -28.69 14.32 30.85
C GLY A 481 -28.23 12.92 31.25
N ASP A 482 -28.56 12.44 32.46
CA ASP A 482 -28.13 11.13 32.95
C ASP A 482 -28.85 9.96 32.26
N GLY A 483 -29.90 10.24 31.47
CA GLY A 483 -30.63 9.23 30.71
C GLY A 483 -29.76 8.47 29.70
N VAL A 484 -28.59 8.99 29.36
CA VAL A 484 -27.62 8.35 28.45
C VAL A 484 -26.83 7.20 29.07
N TRP A 485 -26.82 7.09 30.41
CA TRP A 485 -25.97 6.15 31.15
C TRP A 485 -26.59 4.78 31.41
N GLN A 486 -27.90 4.62 31.16
CA GLN A 486 -28.58 3.34 31.34
C GLN A 486 -27.95 2.25 30.43
N HIS A 487 -27.49 1.17 31.05
CA HIS A 487 -26.71 0.14 30.38
C HIS A 487 -27.56 -0.81 29.53
N GLU A 488 -27.15 -1.02 28.27
CA GLU A 488 -27.28 -2.34 27.65
C GLU A 488 -26.30 -3.24 28.41
N MET A 489 -26.78 -4.17 29.24
CA MET A 489 -25.89 -5.02 30.02
C MET A 489 -24.99 -5.86 29.10
N SER A 490 -23.73 -5.47 29.00
CA SER A 490 -22.66 -6.35 28.56
C SER A 490 -22.28 -7.23 29.76
N VAL A 491 -22.42 -8.55 29.61
CA VAL A 491 -22.25 -9.57 30.66
C VAL A 491 -20.80 -9.69 31.19
N PHE A 492 -19.86 -8.90 30.68
CA PHE A 492 -18.48 -8.92 31.15
C PHE A 492 -18.17 -7.68 31.99
N LYS A 493 -18.40 -7.78 33.30
CA LYS A 493 -17.69 -6.97 34.28
C LYS A 493 -16.41 -7.73 34.64
N LEU A 494 -15.26 -7.25 34.19
CA LEU A 494 -13.97 -7.71 34.72
C LEU A 494 -13.52 -6.69 35.76
N ASN A 495 -13.49 -7.12 37.02
CA ASN A 495 -12.67 -6.51 38.05
C ASN A 495 -11.21 -6.80 37.67
N LEU A 496 -10.54 -5.87 37.02
CA LEU A 496 -9.12 -6.01 36.64
C LEU A 496 -8.23 -4.89 37.20
N PHE A 497 -8.78 -4.02 38.05
CA PHE A 497 -8.01 -2.92 38.65
C PHE A 497 -7.19 -3.30 39.89
N GLU A 498 -7.05 -4.59 40.22
CA GLU A 498 -6.20 -5.02 41.34
C GLU A 498 -4.81 -5.56 40.92
N ASP A 499 -4.55 -5.85 39.64
CA ASP A 499 -3.24 -6.36 39.20
C ASP A 499 -2.56 -5.42 38.18
N VAL A 500 -1.88 -4.39 38.69
CA VAL A 500 -1.11 -3.38 37.93
C VAL A 500 0.23 -3.93 37.38
N TYR A 501 0.53 -5.22 37.55
CA TYR A 501 1.79 -5.79 37.04
C TYR A 501 1.66 -6.29 35.58
N LYS A 502 2.49 -5.72 34.69
CA LYS A 502 2.78 -6.08 33.27
C LYS A 502 1.94 -5.41 32.15
N LEU A 503 1.30 -4.27 32.34
CA LEU A 503 0.65 -3.55 31.20
C LEU A 503 1.68 -3.08 30.15
N ASP A 504 2.85 -2.61 30.59
CA ASP A 504 3.87 -2.04 29.71
C ASP A 504 4.53 -3.05 28.75
N ASN A 505 4.72 -4.30 29.17
CA ASN A 505 5.34 -5.36 28.37
C ASN A 505 4.42 -5.85 27.23
N LEU A 506 3.11 -5.88 27.44
CA LEU A 506 2.14 -6.34 26.43
C LEU A 506 1.99 -5.34 25.28
N VAL A 507 1.97 -4.05 25.60
CA VAL A 507 1.94 -2.99 24.59
C VAL A 507 3.26 -2.97 23.80
N GLU A 508 4.38 -3.42 24.37
CA GLU A 508 5.63 -3.66 23.60
C GLU A 508 5.46 -4.80 22.60
N HIS A 509 4.94 -5.94 23.03
CA HIS A 509 4.73 -7.10 22.16
C HIS A 509 3.72 -6.83 21.04
N MET A 510 2.67 -6.05 21.27
CA MET A 510 1.71 -5.67 20.22
C MET A 510 2.30 -4.75 19.15
N ASN A 511 3.34 -3.97 19.48
CA ASN A 511 3.95 -2.99 18.58
C ASN A 511 5.26 -3.50 17.93
N ASN A 512 5.91 -4.54 18.48
CA ASN A 512 7.10 -5.18 17.93
C ASN A 512 6.70 -6.34 17.00
N ASP A 513 6.72 -6.09 15.68
CA ASP A 513 6.36 -6.99 14.57
C ASP A 513 6.71 -8.49 14.72
N GLU A 514 5.77 -9.41 14.41
CA GLU A 514 5.89 -10.47 13.37
C GLU A 514 4.61 -11.36 13.24
N ASN A 515 4.01 -11.32 12.05
CA ASN A 515 3.31 -12.39 11.32
C ASN A 515 2.07 -13.20 11.78
N GLU A 516 1.48 -13.06 12.96
CA GLU A 516 0.15 -13.68 13.20
C GLU A 516 -0.86 -12.71 13.84
N VAL A 517 -2.11 -12.79 13.38
CA VAL A 517 -3.23 -12.22 14.14
C VAL A 517 -3.37 -13.11 15.36
N MET A 518 -3.08 -12.58 16.55
CA MET A 518 -3.23 -13.31 17.81
C MET A 518 -4.70 -13.69 17.99
N ASN A 519 -5.06 -14.91 17.58
CA ASN A 519 -6.37 -15.49 17.81
C ASN A 519 -6.35 -16.20 19.16
N LEU A 520 -6.26 -15.40 20.22
CA LEU A 520 -6.20 -15.91 21.59
C LEU A 520 -7.63 -16.02 22.11
N SER A 521 -8.13 -17.26 22.25
CA SER A 521 -9.27 -17.55 23.11
C SER A 521 -8.95 -17.15 24.55
N GLY A 522 -9.98 -16.96 25.39
CA GLY A 522 -9.82 -16.47 26.76
C GLY A 522 -8.81 -17.25 27.62
N GLU A 523 -8.67 -18.56 27.43
CA GLU A 523 -7.65 -19.39 28.10
C GLU A 523 -6.22 -19.12 27.59
N ALA A 524 -6.04 -18.98 26.28
CA ALA A 524 -4.73 -18.69 25.69
C ALA A 524 -4.20 -17.31 26.09
N TRP A 525 -5.11 -16.36 26.38
CA TRP A 525 -4.76 -15.05 26.95
C TRP A 525 -4.21 -15.17 28.37
N PHE A 526 -4.81 -16.02 29.20
CA PHE A 526 -4.38 -16.24 30.58
C PHE A 526 -3.02 -16.96 30.65
N GLU A 527 -2.82 -17.98 29.81
CA GLU A 527 -1.54 -18.70 29.73
C GLU A 527 -0.39 -17.82 29.20
N HIS A 528 -0.66 -16.90 28.27
CA HIS A 528 0.35 -15.99 27.74
C HIS A 528 0.79 -14.90 28.73
N LEU A 529 -0.09 -14.49 29.65
CA LEU A 529 0.22 -13.52 30.72
C LEU A 529 1.06 -14.12 31.86
N LEU A 530 0.94 -15.44 32.05
CA LEU A 530 1.61 -16.20 33.11
C LEU A 530 3.02 -16.67 32.72
N GLN A 531 3.41 -16.57 31.44
CA GLN A 531 4.81 -16.67 31.00
C GLN A 531 5.56 -15.33 31.21
#